data_AF-A0A7D7QKC2-F1
#
_entry.id   AF-A0A7D7QKC2-F1
#
_cell.length_a   1.000
_cell.length_b   1.000
_cell.length_c   1.000
_cell.angle_alpha   90.00
_cell.angle_beta   90.00
_cell.angle_gamma   90.00
#
_symmetry.space_group_name_H-M   'P 1'
#
loop_
_entity.id
_entity.type
_entity.pdbx_description
1 polymer ?
#
loop_
_entity_poly.entity_id
_entity_poly.type
_entity_poly.pdbx_seq_one_letter_code
_entity_poly.pdbx_strand_id
1 'polypeptide(L)'
;MAYSDFTLSKFKKSFSIRIDEETDLCADIKPLQASEKLKNSLEETTELALAINTEKSRSEMIITPILLEVRRRANYPISLFSGTDFNVDPQKGLNGYCDFIISRSKEQLTINVPVVVIIEAKNENIKGGLGQCAAAMLAAQLFNQQEGNEIRKIYGAVTTGDIWKFLKLEENNIFIDLSNYYIKEIDKILGILSQSVQGDIPGSGSTN
;
A
#
# COMPACT_ATOMS: atom_id res chain seq x y z
N MET A 1 -3.41 1.39 22.18
CA MET A 1 -3.69 0.55 20.99
C MET A 1 -2.94 1.18 19.83
N ALA A 2 -2.40 0.41 18.91
CA ALA A 2 -1.73 0.87 17.70
C ALA A 2 -2.24 0.08 16.48
N TYR A 3 -1.79 0.44 15.28
CA TYR A 3 -2.16 -0.27 14.04
C TYR A 3 -1.95 -1.78 14.14
N SER A 4 -0.83 -2.23 14.72
CA SER A 4 -0.50 -3.65 14.89
C SER A 4 -1.47 -4.43 15.77
N ASP A 5 -2.32 -3.75 16.56
CA ASP A 5 -3.30 -4.39 17.43
C ASP A 5 -4.62 -4.71 16.70
N PHE A 6 -4.76 -4.33 15.43
CA PHE A 6 -5.98 -4.56 14.65
C PHE A 6 -5.92 -5.85 13.85
N THR A 7 -6.84 -6.76 14.14
CA THR A 7 -7.29 -7.79 13.21
C THR A 7 -8.44 -7.25 12.36
N LEU A 8 -8.74 -7.85 11.19
CA LEU A 8 -9.89 -7.44 10.37
C LEU A 8 -11.21 -7.45 11.16
N SER A 9 -11.43 -8.47 11.99
CA SER A 9 -12.64 -8.58 12.82
C SER A 9 -12.74 -7.45 13.85
N LYS A 10 -11.61 -7.09 14.49
CA LYS A 10 -11.55 -5.98 15.43
C LYS A 10 -11.76 -4.65 14.71
N PHE A 11 -11.07 -4.41 13.59
CA PHE A 11 -11.23 -3.22 12.77
C PHE A 11 -12.69 -3.01 12.33
N LYS A 12 -13.33 -4.05 11.78
CA LYS A 12 -14.75 -4.04 11.39
C LYS A 12 -15.66 -3.61 12.54
N LYS A 13 -15.47 -4.20 13.72
CA LYS A 13 -16.29 -3.89 14.91
C LYS A 13 -16.02 -2.49 15.45
N SER A 14 -14.77 -2.04 15.47
CA SER A 14 -14.36 -0.76 16.03
C SER A 14 -14.85 0.44 15.21
N PHE A 15 -14.92 0.31 13.89
CA PHE A 15 -15.17 1.45 12.99
C PHE A 15 -16.47 1.36 12.19
N SER A 16 -17.28 0.32 12.40
CA SER A 16 -18.53 0.10 11.64
C SER A 16 -18.33 0.07 10.11
N ILE A 17 -17.14 -0.36 9.67
CA ILE A 17 -16.78 -0.48 8.25
C ILE A 17 -17.28 -1.81 7.70
N ARG A 18 -17.77 -1.81 6.46
CA ARG A 18 -18.13 -3.04 5.73
C ARG A 18 -16.91 -3.58 5.01
N ILE A 19 -16.76 -4.89 4.98
CA ILE A 19 -15.71 -5.57 4.22
C ILE A 19 -16.38 -6.21 3.01
N ASP A 20 -15.88 -5.90 1.82
CA ASP A 20 -16.22 -6.52 0.54
C ASP A 20 -15.03 -7.37 0.08
N GLU A 21 -15.28 -8.67 -0.10
CA GLU A 21 -14.30 -9.65 -0.59
C GLU A 21 -14.73 -10.25 -1.94
N GLU A 22 -15.83 -9.75 -2.54
CA GLU A 22 -16.39 -10.27 -3.80
C GLU A 22 -15.90 -9.48 -5.02
N THR A 23 -15.57 -8.20 -4.83
CA THR A 23 -15.08 -7.33 -5.90
C THR A 23 -13.63 -7.67 -6.27
N ASP A 24 -13.40 -8.05 -7.53
CA ASP A 24 -12.04 -8.09 -8.09
C ASP A 24 -11.56 -6.67 -8.38
N LEU A 25 -10.75 -6.13 -7.46
CA LEU A 25 -10.28 -4.75 -7.52
C LEU A 25 -9.29 -4.48 -8.65
N CYS A 26 -8.55 -5.51 -9.08
CA CYS A 26 -7.37 -5.33 -9.89
C CYS A 26 -7.45 -6.02 -11.25
N ALA A 27 -8.54 -6.74 -11.57
CA ALA A 27 -8.77 -7.41 -12.86
C ALA A 27 -8.36 -6.54 -14.07
N ASP A 28 -8.95 -5.35 -14.18
CA ASP A 28 -8.79 -4.48 -15.35
C ASP A 28 -7.51 -3.64 -15.35
N ILE A 29 -6.69 -3.75 -14.31
CA ILE A 29 -5.45 -2.98 -14.20
C ILE A 29 -4.42 -3.55 -15.18
N LYS A 30 -3.98 -2.71 -16.13
CA LYS A 30 -2.96 -3.11 -17.10
C LYS A 30 -1.60 -3.29 -16.42
N PRO A 31 -0.87 -4.40 -16.71
CA PRO A 31 0.50 -4.55 -16.25
C PRO A 31 1.39 -3.40 -16.76
N LEU A 32 2.32 -2.97 -15.91
CA LEU A 32 3.35 -2.00 -16.25
C LEU A 32 4.70 -2.70 -16.31
N GLN A 33 5.29 -2.79 -17.50
CA GLN A 33 6.56 -3.47 -17.72
C GLN A 33 7.67 -2.93 -16.81
N ALA A 34 8.28 -3.80 -16.00
CA ALA A 34 9.43 -3.48 -15.16
C ALA A 34 10.63 -2.99 -15.99
N SER A 35 11.36 -2.00 -15.46
CA SER A 35 12.62 -1.57 -16.09
C SER A 35 13.70 -2.64 -15.91
N GLU A 36 14.67 -2.67 -16.82
CA GLU A 36 15.85 -3.57 -16.70
C GLU A 36 16.59 -3.35 -15.39
N LYS A 37 16.64 -2.11 -14.89
CA LYS A 37 17.22 -1.82 -13.57
C LYS A 37 16.51 -2.59 -12.45
N LEU A 38 15.18 -2.58 -12.43
CA LEU A 38 14.42 -3.31 -11.41
C LEU A 38 14.59 -4.83 -11.58
N LYS A 39 14.50 -5.33 -12.82
CA LYS A 39 14.66 -6.75 -13.11
C LYS A 39 16.01 -7.27 -12.63
N ASN A 40 17.10 -6.62 -13.03
CA ASN A 40 18.45 -7.01 -12.62
C ASN A 40 18.61 -6.99 -11.10
N SER A 41 18.05 -5.98 -10.41
CA SER A 41 18.07 -5.96 -8.95
C SER A 41 17.30 -7.14 -8.36
N LEU A 42 16.08 -7.42 -8.80
CA LEU A 42 15.27 -8.51 -8.25
C LEU A 42 15.82 -9.89 -8.60
N GLU A 43 16.44 -10.07 -9.76
CA GLU A 43 17.13 -11.31 -10.15
C GLU A 43 18.27 -11.64 -9.19
N GLU A 44 19.02 -10.63 -8.74
CA GLU A 44 20.11 -10.81 -7.78
C GLU A 44 19.59 -11.05 -6.35
N THR A 45 18.53 -10.35 -5.94
CA THR A 45 18.22 -10.21 -4.51
C THR A 45 17.01 -11.01 -4.03
N THR A 46 16.09 -11.42 -4.91
CA THR A 46 14.81 -12.03 -4.47
C THR A 46 15.05 -13.36 -3.76
N GLU A 47 15.73 -14.31 -4.38
CA GLU A 47 15.98 -15.63 -3.77
C GLU A 47 16.78 -15.50 -2.47
N LEU A 48 17.75 -14.59 -2.44
CA LEU A 48 18.56 -14.31 -1.25
C LEU A 48 17.70 -13.77 -0.09
N ALA A 49 16.84 -12.79 -0.37
CA ALA A 49 15.98 -12.18 0.64
C ALA A 49 14.98 -13.20 1.23
N LEU A 50 14.42 -14.06 0.38
CA LEU A 50 13.53 -15.13 0.79
C LEU A 50 14.26 -16.20 1.62
N ALA A 51 15.49 -16.53 1.26
CA ALA A 51 16.32 -17.47 2.01
C ALA A 51 16.75 -16.94 3.39
N ILE A 52 17.10 -15.65 3.49
CA ILE A 52 17.42 -15.00 4.78
C ILE A 52 16.17 -14.92 5.67
N ASN A 53 15.01 -14.70 5.07
CA ASN A 53 13.69 -14.71 5.71
C ASN A 53 13.56 -13.75 6.91
N THR A 54 14.17 -12.57 6.82
CA THR A 54 13.95 -11.49 7.79
C THR A 54 13.13 -10.37 7.17
N GLU A 55 12.32 -9.68 8.00
CA GLU A 55 11.54 -8.51 7.58
C GLU A 55 12.46 -7.47 6.90
N LYS A 56 13.61 -7.20 7.53
CA LYS A 56 14.61 -6.28 7.00
C LYS A 56 15.10 -6.65 5.60
N SER A 57 15.39 -7.92 5.36
CA SER A 57 15.87 -8.37 4.04
C SER A 57 14.78 -8.21 2.98
N ARG A 58 13.55 -8.65 3.26
CA ARG A 58 12.42 -8.51 2.32
C ARG A 58 12.12 -7.05 2.00
N SER A 59 12.10 -6.19 3.03
CA SER A 59 11.96 -4.75 2.90
C SER A 59 13.03 -4.12 2.00
N GLU A 60 14.31 -4.39 2.23
CA GLU A 60 15.42 -3.73 1.51
C GLU A 60 15.67 -4.31 0.12
N MET A 61 15.52 -5.63 -0.02
CA MET A 61 15.94 -6.36 -1.21
C MET A 61 14.81 -6.60 -2.21
N ILE A 62 13.54 -6.55 -1.79
CA ILE A 62 12.39 -6.78 -2.67
C ILE A 62 11.47 -5.57 -2.70
N ILE A 63 10.91 -5.19 -1.53
CA ILE A 63 9.83 -4.19 -1.48
C ILE A 63 10.35 -2.81 -1.89
N THR A 64 11.45 -2.35 -1.29
CA THR A 64 12.02 -1.02 -1.57
C THR A 64 12.38 -0.83 -3.06
N PRO A 65 13.07 -1.77 -3.75
CA PRO A 65 13.31 -1.67 -5.19
C PRO A 65 12.05 -1.45 -6.03
N ILE A 66 10.97 -2.16 -5.71
CA ILE A 66 9.66 -2.05 -6.39
C ILE A 66 9.08 -0.64 -6.17
N LEU A 67 9.05 -0.16 -4.92
CA LEU A 67 8.51 1.16 -4.61
C LEU A 67 9.35 2.29 -5.24
N LEU A 68 10.67 2.11 -5.32
CA LEU A 68 11.54 3.03 -6.03
C LEU A 68 11.28 3.04 -7.54
N GLU A 69 10.88 1.93 -8.15
CA GLU A 69 10.42 1.89 -9.54
C GLU A 69 9.13 2.67 -9.71
N VAL A 70 8.13 2.47 -8.85
CA VAL A 70 6.87 3.24 -8.87
C VAL A 70 7.15 4.74 -8.78
N ARG A 71 8.06 5.14 -7.88
CA ARG A 71 8.50 6.54 -7.75
C ARG A 71 9.18 7.08 -9.01
N ARG A 72 10.02 6.28 -9.68
CA ARG A 72 10.62 6.64 -10.97
C ARG A 72 9.55 6.82 -12.05
N ARG A 73 8.59 5.89 -12.14
CA ARG A 73 7.51 5.89 -13.14
C ARG A 73 6.54 7.03 -12.98
N ALA A 74 6.35 7.50 -11.75
CA ALA A 74 5.60 8.72 -11.50
C ALA A 74 6.31 9.99 -12.00
N ASN A 75 7.58 9.93 -12.43
CA ASN A 75 8.48 11.06 -12.69
C ASN A 75 8.91 11.82 -11.41
N TYR A 76 9.02 11.10 -10.29
CA TYR A 76 9.39 11.62 -8.97
C TYR A 76 8.50 12.72 -8.31
N PRO A 77 7.19 12.90 -8.63
CA PRO A 77 6.29 13.79 -7.89
C PRO A 77 5.70 13.12 -6.64
N ILE A 78 6.27 11.99 -6.22
CA ILE A 78 5.84 11.23 -5.04
C ILE A 78 7.02 11.05 -4.08
N SER A 79 6.73 11.06 -2.79
CA SER A 79 7.67 10.76 -1.72
C SER A 79 7.40 9.36 -1.18
N LEU A 80 8.48 8.72 -0.75
CA LEU A 80 8.47 7.36 -0.21
C LEU A 80 9.07 7.41 1.20
N PHE A 81 8.28 7.05 2.19
CA PHE A 81 8.71 6.93 3.58
C PHE A 81 8.83 5.46 3.90
N SER A 82 10.02 5.01 4.27
CA SER A 82 10.26 3.65 4.74
C SER A 82 10.47 3.71 6.24
N GLY A 83 9.62 2.99 6.96
CA GLY A 83 9.71 2.84 8.40
C GLY A 83 9.48 4.13 9.18
N THR A 84 8.24 4.62 9.18
CA THR A 84 7.90 5.90 9.80
C THR A 84 6.68 5.80 10.70
N ASP A 85 6.66 6.63 11.73
CA ASP A 85 5.48 6.79 12.59
C ASP A 85 4.41 7.59 11.85
N PHE A 86 3.18 7.10 11.90
CA PHE A 86 2.01 7.76 11.32
C PHE A 86 0.90 7.85 12.36
N ASN A 87 0.95 8.89 13.19
CA ASN A 87 0.08 9.04 14.37
C ASN A 87 -1.05 10.03 14.10
N VAL A 88 -2.21 9.54 13.62
CA VAL A 88 -3.32 10.41 13.17
C VAL A 88 -4.40 10.60 14.24
N ASP A 89 -4.87 9.52 14.86
CA ASP A 89 -5.88 9.58 15.94
C ASP A 89 -5.57 8.51 17.01
N PRO A 90 -4.65 8.80 17.94
CA PRO A 90 -4.25 7.87 18.99
C PRO A 90 -5.40 7.45 19.92
N GLN A 91 -6.45 8.28 20.08
CA GLN A 91 -7.60 7.95 20.91
C GLN A 91 -8.40 6.78 20.33
N LYS A 92 -8.42 6.66 19.00
CA LYS A 92 -9.02 5.51 18.29
C LYS A 92 -8.03 4.37 18.01
N GLY A 93 -6.79 4.48 18.48
CA GLY A 93 -5.72 3.54 18.16
C GLY A 93 -5.20 3.66 16.72
N LEU A 94 -5.56 4.73 16.00
CA LEU A 94 -5.10 5.01 14.64
C LEU A 94 -3.75 5.72 14.69
N ASN A 95 -2.77 5.00 15.23
CA ASN A 95 -1.41 5.47 15.45
C ASN A 95 -0.41 4.29 15.44
N GLY A 96 0.86 4.61 15.24
CA GLY A 96 1.96 3.67 15.25
C GLY A 96 2.74 3.64 13.94
N TYR A 97 3.59 2.64 13.83
CA TYR A 97 4.56 2.48 12.76
C TYR A 97 3.92 1.91 11.49
N CYS A 98 4.30 2.47 10.34
CA CYS A 98 4.00 1.93 9.02
C CYS A 98 5.31 1.55 8.31
N ASP A 99 5.33 0.37 7.68
CA ASP A 99 6.50 -0.13 6.98
C ASP A 99 6.83 0.75 5.77
N PHE A 100 5.81 1.10 4.98
CA PHE A 100 5.96 2.06 3.90
C PHE A 100 4.73 2.97 3.74
N ILE A 101 4.99 4.24 3.46
CA ILE A 101 4.00 5.23 3.06
C ILE A 101 4.47 5.87 1.76
N ILE A 102 3.55 6.02 0.81
CA ILE A 102 3.75 6.84 -0.37
C ILE A 102 2.82 8.04 -0.29
N SER A 103 3.38 9.24 -0.45
CA SER A 103 2.62 10.47 -0.57
C SER A 103 2.72 11.01 -1.99
N ARG A 104 1.63 11.52 -2.57
CA ARG A 104 1.66 12.20 -3.87
C ARG A 104 2.08 13.66 -3.74
N SER A 105 3.28 13.86 -3.21
CA SER A 105 3.96 15.14 -3.06
C SER A 105 5.46 14.96 -3.35
N LYS A 106 6.13 16.02 -3.77
CA LYS A 106 7.60 16.04 -3.90
C LYS A 106 8.32 16.16 -2.56
N GLU A 107 7.60 16.58 -1.51
CA GLU A 107 8.16 16.76 -0.18
C GLU A 107 8.45 15.40 0.47
N GLN A 108 9.72 15.14 0.74
CA GLN A 108 10.22 13.87 1.28
C GLN A 108 10.47 13.91 2.79
N LEU A 109 10.42 15.09 3.41
CA LEU A 109 10.67 15.29 4.83
C LEU A 109 9.38 15.26 5.67
N THR A 110 8.23 15.41 5.03
CA THR A 110 6.91 15.52 5.64
C THR A 110 5.92 14.66 4.87
N ILE A 111 5.15 13.83 5.59
CA ILE A 111 4.08 13.04 5.00
C ILE A 111 3.00 14.02 4.51
N ASN A 112 2.59 13.85 3.26
CA ASN A 112 1.64 14.71 2.58
C ASN A 112 0.49 13.88 1.98
N VAL A 113 -0.62 14.55 1.67
CA VAL A 113 -1.78 13.93 1.03
C VAL A 113 -1.60 13.81 -0.50
N PRO A 114 -2.32 12.89 -1.17
CA PRO A 114 -2.86 11.63 -0.69
C PRO A 114 -1.77 10.67 -0.20
N VAL A 115 -2.14 9.84 0.78
CA VAL A 115 -1.32 8.75 1.32
C VAL A 115 -1.80 7.39 0.80
N VAL A 116 -0.85 6.57 0.31
CA VAL A 116 -1.00 5.13 0.06
C VAL A 116 -0.17 4.40 1.12
N VAL A 117 -0.75 3.38 1.75
CA VAL A 117 -0.11 2.63 2.85
C VAL A 117 0.26 1.22 2.40
N ILE A 118 1.48 0.79 2.68
CA ILE A 118 1.93 -0.58 2.41
C ILE A 118 2.48 -1.16 3.71
N ILE A 119 1.93 -2.31 4.11
CA ILE A 119 2.29 -3.03 5.33
C ILE A 119 3.03 -4.32 4.96
N GLU A 120 4.16 -4.55 5.60
CA GLU A 120 4.84 -5.84 5.52
C GLU A 120 4.17 -6.84 6.47
N ALA A 121 3.74 -7.96 5.91
CA ALA A 121 3.15 -9.04 6.66
C ALA A 121 4.21 -9.76 7.49
N LYS A 122 4.10 -9.63 8.82
CA LYS A 122 4.96 -10.32 9.77
C LYS A 122 4.74 -11.84 9.72
N ASN A 123 5.81 -12.60 9.88
CA ASN A 123 5.80 -14.07 9.85
C ASN A 123 5.09 -14.64 8.61
N GLU A 124 5.22 -13.94 7.47
CA GLU A 124 4.61 -14.30 6.19
C GLU A 124 3.07 -14.40 6.21
N ASN A 125 2.42 -13.84 7.23
CA ASN A 125 0.98 -13.95 7.41
C ASN A 125 0.24 -12.75 6.82
N ILE A 126 -0.04 -12.80 5.51
CA ILE A 126 -0.82 -11.78 4.79
C ILE A 126 -2.15 -11.48 5.52
N LYS A 127 -2.89 -12.52 5.90
CA LYS A 127 -4.20 -12.36 6.56
C LYS A 127 -4.08 -11.61 7.90
N GLY A 128 -2.99 -11.82 8.63
CA GLY A 128 -2.67 -11.11 9.87
C GLY A 128 -2.45 -9.61 9.65
N GLY A 129 -1.82 -9.23 8.54
CA GLY A 129 -1.54 -7.83 8.20
C GLY A 129 -2.73 -7.01 7.70
N LEU A 130 -3.82 -7.67 7.24
CA LEU A 130 -4.97 -6.98 6.65
C LEU A 130 -5.65 -5.99 7.61
N GLY A 131 -5.78 -6.35 8.90
CA GLY A 131 -6.40 -5.47 9.89
C GLY A 131 -5.55 -4.24 10.20
N GLN A 132 -4.23 -4.42 10.28
CA GLN A 132 -3.26 -3.33 10.46
C GLN A 132 -3.28 -2.37 9.25
N CYS A 133 -3.24 -2.92 8.04
CA CYS A 133 -3.31 -2.13 6.81
C CYS A 133 -4.62 -1.35 6.72
N ALA A 134 -5.76 -1.99 6.99
CA ALA A 134 -7.07 -1.35 7.02
C ALA A 134 -7.14 -0.17 8.01
N ALA A 135 -6.60 -0.35 9.22
CA ALA A 135 -6.53 0.70 10.22
C ALA A 135 -5.65 1.88 9.77
N ALA A 136 -4.48 1.61 9.19
CA ALA A 136 -3.62 2.65 8.67
C ALA A 136 -4.21 3.36 7.44
N MET A 137 -4.98 2.67 6.59
CA MET A 137 -5.73 3.28 5.49
C MET A 137 -6.85 4.20 5.99
N LEU A 138 -7.56 3.81 7.06
CA LEU A 138 -8.55 4.68 7.70
C LEU A 138 -7.88 5.92 8.31
N ALA A 139 -6.72 5.75 8.93
CA ALA A 139 -5.92 6.88 9.40
C ALA A 139 -5.49 7.80 8.25
N ALA A 140 -5.09 7.25 7.10
CA ALA A 140 -4.78 8.02 5.91
C ALA A 140 -6.00 8.80 5.37
N GLN A 141 -7.19 8.21 5.40
CA GLN A 141 -8.44 8.90 5.06
C GLN A 141 -8.69 10.10 5.99
N LEU A 142 -8.55 9.91 7.31
CA LEU A 142 -8.72 10.98 8.30
C LEU A 142 -7.66 12.07 8.17
N PHE A 143 -6.40 11.68 7.95
CA PHE A 143 -5.30 12.62 7.71
C PHE A 143 -5.59 13.48 6.48
N ASN A 144 -6.02 12.88 5.37
CA ASN A 144 -6.39 13.63 4.18
C ASN A 144 -7.50 14.66 4.45
N GLN A 145 -8.53 14.28 5.23
CA GLN A 145 -9.61 15.18 5.62
C GLN A 145 -9.14 16.33 6.53
N GLN A 146 -8.27 16.03 7.50
CA GLN A 146 -7.68 17.04 8.41
C GLN A 146 -6.86 18.09 7.64
N GLU A 147 -6.18 17.67 6.56
CA GLU A 147 -5.45 18.53 5.64
C GLU A 147 -6.36 19.19 4.56
N GLY A 148 -7.69 19.11 4.72
CA GLY A 148 -8.66 19.78 3.84
C GLY A 148 -8.86 19.13 2.46
N ASN A 149 -8.49 17.85 2.30
CA ASN A 149 -8.58 17.13 1.04
C ASN A 149 -9.62 15.98 1.12
N GLU A 150 -10.69 16.08 0.33
CA GLU A 150 -11.72 15.04 0.23
C GLU A 150 -11.34 13.91 -0.73
N ILE A 151 -10.22 13.24 -0.45
CA ILE A 151 -9.79 12.08 -1.22
C ILE A 151 -10.60 10.86 -0.77
N ARG A 152 -11.57 10.46 -1.59
CA ARG A 152 -12.53 9.40 -1.26
C ARG A 152 -11.92 8.00 -1.26
N LYS A 153 -10.94 7.76 -2.12
CA LYS A 153 -10.31 6.45 -2.33
C LYS A 153 -8.92 6.43 -1.73
N ILE A 154 -8.71 5.56 -0.75
CA ILE A 154 -7.40 5.24 -0.20
C ILE A 154 -7.03 3.85 -0.67
N TYR A 155 -5.82 3.70 -1.19
CA TYR A 155 -5.29 2.40 -1.58
C TYR A 155 -4.27 1.93 -0.56
N GLY A 156 -4.18 0.61 -0.41
CA GLY A 156 -3.15 0.00 0.40
C GLY A 156 -2.79 -1.40 -0.07
N ALA A 157 -1.70 -1.91 0.47
CA ALA A 157 -1.26 -3.27 0.20
C ALA A 157 -0.70 -3.92 1.46
N VAL A 158 -0.85 -5.24 1.52
CA VAL A 158 -0.14 -6.11 2.45
C VAL A 158 0.77 -7.02 1.64
N THR A 159 2.03 -7.14 2.04
CA THR A 159 3.00 -7.93 1.28
C THR A 159 3.97 -8.69 2.17
N THR A 160 4.42 -9.88 1.72
CA THR A 160 5.57 -10.58 2.28
C THR A 160 6.85 -10.33 1.45
N GLY A 161 6.82 -9.41 0.50
CA GLY A 161 7.80 -9.33 -0.59
C GLY A 161 7.50 -10.32 -1.73
N ASP A 162 7.23 -11.59 -1.39
CA ASP A 162 6.88 -12.64 -2.37
C ASP A 162 5.43 -12.54 -2.83
N ILE A 163 4.49 -12.32 -1.90
CA ILE A 163 3.06 -12.22 -2.20
C ILE A 163 2.58 -10.81 -1.89
N TRP A 164 1.74 -10.26 -2.75
CA TRP A 164 1.06 -8.98 -2.59
C TRP A 164 -0.45 -9.16 -2.60
N LYS A 165 -1.13 -8.46 -1.69
CA LYS A 165 -2.58 -8.38 -1.61
C LYS A 165 -2.99 -6.92 -1.49
N PHE A 166 -3.93 -6.50 -2.31
CA PHE A 166 -4.31 -5.09 -2.45
C PHE A 166 -5.68 -4.81 -1.83
N LEU A 167 -5.80 -3.60 -1.30
CA LEU A 167 -7.00 -3.11 -0.62
C LEU A 167 -7.36 -1.72 -1.14
N LYS A 168 -8.65 -1.42 -1.15
CA LYS A 168 -9.19 -0.08 -1.38
C LYS A 168 -10.15 0.26 -0.25
N LEU A 169 -9.98 1.42 0.38
CA LEU A 169 -10.97 2.00 1.29
C LEU A 169 -11.67 3.14 0.56
N GLU A 170 -12.99 3.08 0.50
CA GLU A 170 -13.83 4.11 -0.07
C GLU A 170 -15.02 4.35 0.86
N GLU A 171 -15.09 5.57 1.39
CA GLU A 171 -16.03 5.93 2.45
C GLU A 171 -15.93 4.95 3.64
N ASN A 172 -16.99 4.19 3.92
CA ASN A 172 -17.08 3.21 5.00
C ASN A 172 -17.00 1.76 4.51
N ASN A 173 -16.49 1.53 3.29
CA ASN A 173 -16.32 0.20 2.72
C ASN A 173 -14.83 -0.05 2.45
N ILE A 174 -14.33 -1.16 2.99
CA ILE A 174 -13.02 -1.69 2.62
C ILE A 174 -13.22 -2.87 1.68
N PHE A 175 -12.58 -2.78 0.53
CA PHE A 175 -12.55 -3.81 -0.49
C PHE A 175 -11.21 -4.52 -0.39
N ILE A 176 -11.22 -5.85 -0.41
CA ILE A 176 -10.02 -6.68 -0.33
C ILE A 176 -9.99 -7.58 -1.56
N ASP A 177 -8.94 -7.44 -2.38
CA ASP A 177 -8.73 -8.35 -3.50
C ASP A 177 -8.31 -9.73 -2.97
N LEU A 178 -9.11 -10.76 -3.23
CA LEU A 178 -8.79 -12.13 -2.82
C LEU A 178 -7.67 -12.76 -3.64
N SER A 179 -7.34 -12.19 -4.81
CA SER A 179 -6.20 -12.63 -5.63
C SER A 179 -4.88 -12.45 -4.89
N ASN A 180 -3.96 -13.38 -5.11
CA ASN A 180 -2.57 -13.28 -4.65
C ASN A 180 -1.71 -12.96 -5.86
N TYR A 181 -0.98 -11.85 -5.78
CA TYR A 181 -0.03 -11.46 -6.82
C TYR A 181 1.38 -11.84 -6.36
N TYR A 182 2.01 -12.75 -7.08
CA TYR A 182 3.35 -13.22 -6.73
C TYR A 182 4.42 -12.28 -7.30
N ILE A 183 5.61 -12.25 -6.70
CA ILE A 183 6.72 -11.41 -7.17
C ILE A 183 7.11 -11.69 -8.62
N LYS A 184 6.84 -12.91 -9.10
CA LYS A 184 7.01 -13.30 -10.51
C LYS A 184 6.08 -12.53 -11.47
N GLU A 185 4.98 -12.00 -10.96
CA GLU A 185 4.01 -11.16 -11.67
C GLU A 185 4.33 -9.66 -11.48
N ILE A 186 5.61 -9.31 -11.40
CA ILE A 186 6.08 -7.96 -11.07
C ILE A 186 5.43 -6.86 -11.92
N ASP A 187 5.21 -7.10 -13.21
CA ASP A 187 4.58 -6.13 -14.09
C ASP A 187 3.13 -5.82 -13.66
N LYS A 188 2.38 -6.82 -13.20
CA LYS A 188 1.02 -6.63 -12.67
C LYS A 188 1.06 -5.86 -11.36
N ILE A 189 1.97 -6.23 -10.43
CA ILE A 189 2.18 -5.52 -9.17
C ILE A 189 2.51 -4.03 -9.41
N LEU A 190 3.42 -3.75 -10.35
CA LEU A 190 3.77 -2.38 -10.73
C LEU A 190 2.60 -1.60 -11.32
N GLY A 191 1.77 -2.26 -12.15
CA GLY A 191 0.55 -1.67 -12.69
C GLY A 191 -0.40 -1.23 -11.57
N ILE A 192 -0.67 -2.13 -10.62
CA ILE A 192 -1.56 -1.88 -9.48
C ILE A 192 -1.03 -0.77 -8.58
N LEU A 193 0.25 -0.82 -8.19
CA LEU A 193 0.87 0.21 -7.35
C LEU A 193 0.91 1.57 -8.05
N SER A 194 1.24 1.61 -9.34
CA SER A 194 1.30 2.86 -10.09
C SER A 194 -0.07 3.52 -10.21
N GLN A 195 -1.12 2.74 -10.48
CA GLN A 195 -2.50 3.26 -10.52
C GLN A 195 -2.96 3.73 -9.13
N SER A 196 -2.66 2.95 -8.09
CA SER A 196 -3.01 3.30 -6.69
C SER A 196 -2.42 4.65 -6.27
N VAL A 197 -1.19 4.94 -6.68
CA VAL A 197 -0.49 6.20 -6.37
C VAL A 197 -0.97 7.38 -7.23
N GLN A 198 -1.32 7.13 -8.49
CA GLN A 198 -1.86 8.17 -9.36
C GLN A 198 -3.30 8.55 -8.96
N GLY A 199 -4.06 7.60 -8.42
CA GLY A 199 -5.47 7.74 -8.08
C GLY A 199 -6.36 7.83 -9.31
N ASP A 200 -7.67 8.00 -9.11
CA ASP A 200 -8.53 8.45 -10.20
C ASP A 200 -8.14 9.88 -10.54
N ILE A 201 -7.48 10.09 -11.68
CA ILE A 201 -7.25 11.42 -12.21
C ILE A 201 -8.63 12.00 -12.54
N PRO A 202 -9.09 13.09 -11.91
CA PRO A 202 -10.25 13.82 -12.40
C PRO A 202 -9.81 14.44 -13.74
N GLY A 203 -10.05 13.76 -14.86
CA GLY A 203 -9.61 14.26 -16.17
C GLY A 203 -9.53 13.26 -17.33
N SER A 204 -9.68 11.95 -17.12
CA SER A 204 -9.80 10.98 -18.24
C SER A 204 -11.25 10.58 -18.55
N GLY A 205 -12.21 11.42 -18.14
CA GLY A 205 -13.52 11.44 -18.78
C GLY A 205 -13.38 12.05 -20.17
N SER A 206 -13.54 11.21 -21.19
CA SER A 206 -13.93 11.57 -22.56
C SER A 206 -14.09 13.08 -22.80
N THR A 207 -13.07 13.70 -23.38
CA THR A 207 -13.32 14.86 -24.24
C THR A 207 -13.86 14.31 -25.55
N ASN A 208 -14.97 14.92 -26.00
CA ASN A 208 -15.77 14.56 -27.16
C ASN A 208 -14.99 14.08 -28.39
#